data_AF-A0A1M3R0U5-F1
#
_entry.id   AF-A0A1M3R0U5-F1
#
_cell.length_a   1.000
_cell.length_b   1.000
_cell.length_c   1.000
_cell.angle_alpha   90.00
_cell.angle_beta   90.00
_cell.angle_gamma   90.00
#
_symmetry.space_group_name_H-M   'P 1'
#
loop_
_entity.id
_entity.type
_entity.pdbx_description
1 polymer ?
#
loop_
_entity_poly.entity_id
_entity_poly.type
_entity_poly.pdbx_seq_one_letter_code
_entity_poly.pdbx_strand_id
1 'polypeptide(L)'
;MACRSSRAEVHRLDLKDSLAVANFIKEEQTCDKIFYVEKHKQKFVEEVGFSRLILLDISKQARFKFFIPYTSGGMIQNTKQKMIALQEQLDSIKVKAMCDK
;
A
#
# COMPACT_ATOMS: atom_id res chain seq x y z
N MET A 1 -25.02 -19.89 5.31
CA MET A 1 -24.00 -19.36 4.39
C MET A 1 -22.76 -19.04 5.20
N ALA A 2 -21.72 -19.88 5.11
CA ALA A 2 -20.47 -19.66 5.84
C ALA A 2 -19.59 -18.70 5.02
N CYS A 3 -19.30 -17.53 5.55
CA CYS A 3 -18.22 -16.67 5.05
C CYS A 3 -16.93 -17.46 5.18
N ARG A 4 -16.41 -17.98 4.06
CA ARG A 4 -15.04 -18.48 4.00
C ARG A 4 -14.14 -17.28 4.21
N SER A 5 -13.74 -17.05 5.46
CA SER A 5 -12.55 -16.28 5.76
C SER A 5 -11.37 -17.11 5.26
N SER A 6 -11.08 -16.98 3.96
CA SER A 6 -9.75 -17.26 3.44
C SER A 6 -8.87 -16.14 3.96
N ARG A 7 -8.43 -16.24 5.22
CA ARG A 7 -7.17 -15.66 5.65
C ARG A 7 -6.10 -16.32 4.81
N ALA A 8 -5.90 -15.78 3.61
CA ALA A 8 -4.83 -16.16 2.73
C ALA A 8 -3.54 -16.09 3.56
N GLU A 9 -2.72 -17.11 3.41
CA GLU A 9 -1.34 -17.09 3.86
C GLU A 9 -0.77 -15.70 3.56
N VAL A 10 -0.05 -15.13 4.51
CA VAL A 10 0.70 -13.91 4.26
C VAL A 10 1.72 -14.27 3.18
N HIS A 11 1.36 -14.07 1.91
CA HIS A 11 2.27 -14.22 0.79
C HIS A 11 3.45 -13.31 1.12
N ARG A 12 4.61 -13.92 1.40
CA ARG A 12 5.87 -13.20 1.47
C ARG A 12 6.15 -12.69 0.06
N LEU A 13 5.58 -11.55 -0.26
CA LEU A 13 5.85 -10.86 -1.50
C LEU A 13 7.26 -10.26 -1.42
N ASP A 14 8.15 -10.71 -2.30
CA ASP A 14 9.43 -10.06 -2.52
C ASP A 14 9.25 -8.86 -3.43
N LEU A 15 9.42 -7.65 -2.87
CA LEU A 15 9.30 -6.41 -3.61
C LEU A 15 10.42 -6.21 -4.64
N LYS A 16 11.50 -7.00 -4.61
CA LYS A 16 12.57 -6.96 -5.61
C LYS A 16 12.32 -7.87 -6.81
N ASP A 17 11.34 -8.77 -6.72
CA ASP A 17 10.93 -9.63 -7.83
C ASP A 17 9.79 -8.96 -8.61
N SER A 18 10.10 -8.50 -9.82
CA SER A 18 9.13 -7.84 -10.70
C SER A 18 7.95 -8.74 -11.08
N LEU A 19 8.17 -10.05 -11.23
CA LEU A 19 7.11 -10.98 -11.63
C LEU A 19 6.17 -11.24 -10.46
N ALA A 20 6.73 -11.42 -9.26
CA ALA A 20 5.94 -11.57 -8.04
C ALA A 20 5.08 -10.32 -7.78
N VAL A 21 5.63 -9.11 -7.94
CA VAL A 21 4.88 -7.86 -7.77
C VAL A 21 3.81 -7.70 -8.86
N ALA A 22 4.11 -8.06 -10.10
CA ALA A 22 3.13 -8.02 -11.18
C ALA A 22 1.94 -8.97 -10.94
N ASN A 23 2.22 -10.20 -10.50
CA ASN A 23 1.19 -11.18 -10.15
C ASN A 23 0.33 -10.68 -8.98
N PHE A 24 0.97 -10.19 -7.91
CA PHE A 24 0.27 -9.57 -6.78
C PHE A 24 -0.64 -8.42 -7.21
N ILE A 25 -0.16 -7.53 -8.10
CA ILE A 25 -0.97 -6.43 -8.64
C ILE A 25 -2.18 -6.95 -9.44
N LYS A 26 -2.02 -8.03 -10.19
CA LYS A 26 -3.06 -8.58 -11.04
C LYS A 26 -4.12 -9.38 -10.27
N GLU A 27 -3.69 -10.10 -9.23
CA GLU A 27 -4.50 -11.12 -8.56
C GLU A 27 -5.19 -10.59 -7.30
N GLU A 28 -4.57 -9.65 -6.58
CA GLU A 28 -5.12 -9.15 -5.32
C GLU A 28 -6.14 -8.03 -5.51
N GLN A 29 -7.08 -7.91 -4.57
CA GLN A 29 -8.05 -6.82 -4.58
C GLN A 29 -7.45 -5.53 -4.02
N THR A 30 -8.10 -4.40 -4.30
CA THR A 30 -7.67 -3.08 -3.81
C THR A 30 -7.46 -3.07 -2.29
N CYS A 31 -8.40 -3.66 -1.53
CA CYS A 31 -8.31 -3.69 -0.08
C CYS A 31 -7.14 -4.55 0.42
N ASP A 32 -6.90 -5.71 -0.18
CA ASP A 32 -5.77 -6.59 0.17
C ASP A 32 -4.43 -5.90 -0.10
N LYS A 33 -4.33 -5.17 -1.22
CA LYS A 33 -3.15 -4.33 -1.53
C LYS A 33 -2.95 -3.23 -0.50
N ILE A 34 -4.02 -2.54 -0.11
CA ILE A 34 -3.96 -1.51 0.94
C ILE A 34 -3.48 -2.12 2.25
N PHE A 35 -4.07 -3.23 2.70
CA PHE A 35 -3.66 -3.90 3.95
C PHE A 35 -2.21 -4.41 3.89
N TYR A 36 -1.76 -4.90 2.73
CA TYR A 36 -0.37 -5.27 2.52
C TYR A 36 0.56 -4.06 2.69
N VAL A 37 0.22 -2.92 2.09
CA VAL A 37 0.99 -1.67 2.22
C VAL A 37 1.02 -1.24 3.69
N GLU A 38 -0.11 -1.27 4.39
CA GLU A 38 -0.20 -0.90 5.81
C GLU A 38 0.71 -1.74 6.70
N LYS A 39 0.76 -3.05 6.45
CA LYS A 39 1.62 -3.97 7.20
C LYS A 39 3.11 -3.75 6.91
N HIS A 40 3.46 -3.20 5.74
CA HIS A 40 4.84 -3.05 5.29
C HIS A 40 5.24 -1.60 4.98
N LYS A 41 4.56 -0.60 5.56
CA LYS A 41 4.71 0.84 5.26
C LYS A 41 6.15 1.32 5.14
N GLN A 42 7.04 0.84 6.00
CA GLN A 42 8.45 1.22 5.95
C GLN A 42 9.08 0.95 4.57
N LYS A 43 8.84 -0.23 4.00
CA LYS A 43 9.38 -0.59 2.67
C LYS A 43 8.86 0.32 1.56
N PHE A 44 7.65 0.87 1.71
CA PHE A 44 7.03 1.75 0.74
C PHE A 44 7.56 3.18 0.83
N VAL A 45 7.77 3.70 2.04
CA VAL A 45 8.34 5.05 2.22
C VAL A 45 9.85 5.10 1.93
N GLU A 46 10.52 3.94 1.99
CA GLU A 46 11.91 3.74 1.56
C GLU A 46 12.02 3.35 0.08
N GLU A 47 10.90 3.27 -0.64
CA GLU A 47 10.84 2.94 -2.08
C GLU A 47 11.58 1.63 -2.44
N VAL A 48 11.47 0.60 -1.60
CA VAL A 48 12.16 -0.67 -1.81
C VAL A 48 11.64 -1.37 -3.06
N GLY A 49 12.54 -1.67 -4.00
CA GLY A 49 12.24 -2.43 -5.22
C GLY A 49 11.08 -1.84 -6.02
N PHE A 50 10.09 -2.67 -6.32
CA PHE A 50 8.89 -2.33 -7.07
C PHE A 50 7.70 -1.88 -6.20
N SER A 51 7.93 -1.54 -4.92
CA SER A 51 6.88 -1.04 -4.00
C SER A 51 6.01 0.08 -4.60
N ARG A 52 6.61 0.99 -5.36
CA ARG A 52 5.90 2.10 -6.01
C ARG A 52 4.84 1.65 -7.02
N LEU A 53 5.01 0.49 -7.67
CA LEU A 53 4.02 -0.03 -8.62
C LEU A 53 2.71 -0.41 -7.93
N ILE A 54 2.79 -0.95 -6.71
CA ILE A 54 1.60 -1.30 -5.93
C ILE A 54 0.84 -0.03 -5.53
N LEU A 55 1.55 1.03 -5.09
CA LEU A 55 0.92 2.32 -4.81
C LEU A 55 0.28 2.93 -6.06
N LEU A 56 0.93 2.83 -7.22
CA LEU A 56 0.39 3.32 -8.49
C LEU A 56 -0.88 2.58 -8.90
N ASP A 57 -0.92 1.26 -8.72
CA ASP A 57 -2.12 0.47 -8.99
C ASP A 57 -3.28 0.84 -8.06
N ILE A 58 -3.04 0.92 -6.74
CA ILE A 58 -4.05 1.40 -5.77
C ILE A 58 -4.52 2.80 -6.17
N SER A 59 -3.60 3.70 -6.52
CA SER A 59 -3.91 5.06 -6.96
C SER A 59 -4.86 5.10 -8.16
N LYS A 60 -4.61 4.23 -9.15
CA LYS A 60 -5.43 4.12 -10.37
C LYS A 60 -6.83 3.59 -10.03
N GLN A 61 -6.93 2.57 -9.19
CA GLN A 61 -8.19 1.94 -8.80
C GLN A 61 -9.04 2.87 -7.93
N ALA A 62 -8.42 3.54 -6.96
CA ALA A 62 -9.08 4.47 -6.04
C ALA A 62 -9.31 5.88 -6.62
N ARG A 63 -8.79 6.18 -7.82
CA ARG A 63 -8.73 7.53 -8.41
C ARG A 63 -8.15 8.56 -7.43
N PHE A 64 -7.12 8.16 -6.70
CA PHE A 64 -6.47 8.95 -5.66
C PHE A 64 -4.97 9.00 -5.92
N LYS A 65 -4.30 10.13 -5.69
CA LYS A 65 -2.85 10.23 -5.85
C LYS A 65 -2.17 10.16 -4.50
N PHE A 66 -1.28 9.20 -4.31
CA PHE A 66 -0.39 9.20 -3.15
C PHE A 66 0.62 10.35 -3.23
N PHE A 67 0.78 11.06 -2.12
CA PHE A 67 1.79 12.09 -1.91
C PHE A 67 2.54 11.80 -0.61
N ILE A 68 3.72 11.19 -0.70
CA ILE A 68 4.59 10.96 0.45
C ILE A 68 5.57 12.15 0.52
N PRO A 69 5.42 13.08 1.48
CA PRO A 69 6.21 14.30 1.50
C PRO A 69 7.68 13.99 1.78
N TYR A 70 8.57 14.53 0.93
CA TYR A 70 10.01 14.51 1.18
C TYR A 70 10.43 15.62 2.16
N THR A 71 9.78 16.78 2.08
CA THR A 71 9.99 17.93 2.97
C THR A 71 8.66 18.47 3.50
N SER A 72 8.66 18.99 4.73
CA SER A 72 7.57 19.80 5.28
C SER A 72 8.15 20.95 6.09
N GLY A 73 7.69 22.19 5.85
CA GLY A 73 8.20 23.38 6.54
C GLY A 73 9.70 23.60 6.41
N GLY A 74 10.30 23.24 5.26
CA GLY A 74 11.75 23.35 5.04
C GLY A 74 12.60 22.23 5.67
N MET A 75 11.99 21.26 6.36
CA MET A 75 12.69 20.13 6.97
C MET A 75 12.47 18.83 6.19
N ILE A 76 13.55 18.07 5.98
CA ILE A 76 13.49 16.71 5.42
C ILE A 76 12.70 15.82 6.38
N GLN A 77 11.67 15.16 5.87
CA GLN A 77 10.83 14.27 6.65
C GLN A 77 11.57 12.96 6.94
N ASN A 78 11.56 12.55 8.21
CA ASN A 78 12.09 11.25 8.59
C ASN A 78 11.12 10.11 8.20
N THR A 79 11.60 8.86 8.24
CA THR A 79 10.81 7.67 7.88
C THR A 79 9.50 7.59 8.66
N LYS A 80 9.48 7.92 9.96
CA LYS A 80 8.25 7.88 10.78
C LYS A 80 7.20 8.86 10.26
N GLN A 81 7.59 10.09 9.94
CA GLN A 81 6.67 11.11 9.38
C GLN A 81 6.12 10.69 8.02
N LYS A 82 6.97 10.14 7.14
CA LYS A 82 6.53 9.59 5.86
C LYS A 82 5.53 8.44 6.04
N MET A 83 5.74 7.57 7.03
CA MET A 83 4.82 6.47 7.34
C MET A 83 3.48 6.96 7.86
N ILE A 84 3.45 8.04 8.66
CA ILE A 84 2.21 8.67 9.13
C ILE A 84 1.45 9.25 7.94
N ALA A 85 2.10 10.05 7.11
CA ALA A 85 1.47 10.64 5.93
C ALA A 85 0.94 9.57 4.96
N LEU A 86 1.66 8.45 4.79
CA LEU A 86 1.19 7.32 4.01
C LEU A 86 -0.05 6.67 4.65
N GLN A 87 -0.06 6.49 5.98
CA GLN A 87 -1.20 5.90 6.69
C GLN A 87 -2.47 6.76 6.54
N GLU A 88 -2.39 8.07 6.71
CA GLU A 88 -3.53 8.99 6.58
C GLU A 88 -4.19 8.91 5.19
N GLN A 89 -3.37 8.72 4.15
CA GLN A 89 -3.84 8.55 2.79
C GLN A 89 -4.46 7.18 2.56
N LEU A 90 -3.87 6.11 3.11
CA LEU A 90 -4.46 4.77 3.06
C LEU A 90 -5.82 4.73 3.79
N ASP A 91 -5.93 5.38 4.95
CA ASP A 91 -7.20 5.51 5.67
C ASP A 91 -8.26 6.24 4.85
N SER A 92 -7.87 7.34 4.18
CA SER A 92 -8.75 8.07 3.28
C SER A 92 -9.24 7.23 2.09
N ILE A 93 -8.37 6.35 1.56
CA ILE A 93 -8.74 5.44 0.46
C ILE A 93 -9.64 4.32 0.97
N LYS A 94 -9.34 3.70 2.12
CA LYS A 94 -10.17 2.63 2.70
C LYS A 94 -11.62 3.06 2.88
N VAL A 95 -11.84 4.28 3.37
CA VAL A 95 -13.20 4.85 3.53
C VAL A 95 -13.90 4.95 2.17
N LYS A 96 -13.21 5.43 1.13
CA LYS A 96 -13.78 5.55 -0.23
C LYS A 96 -14.02 4.21 -0.91
N ALA A 97 -13.13 3.25 -0.66
CA ALA A 97 -13.17 1.91 -1.24
C ALA A 97 -14.07 0.93 -0.45
N MET A 98 -14.67 1.38 0.66
CA MET A 98 -15.48 0.55 1.57
C MET A 98 -14.73 -0.73 2.00
N CYS A 99 -13.44 -0.58 2.35
CA CYS A 99 -12.66 -1.70 2.86
C CYS A 99 -12.98 -1.93 4.35
N ASP A 100 -13.71 -3.00 4.63
CA ASP A 100 -13.95 -3.47 6.00
C ASP A 100 -12.75 -4.29 6.51
N LYS A 101 -12.46 -4.19 7.82
CA LYS A 101 -11.34 -4.88 8.49
C LYS A 101 -11.59 -6.38 8.69
#